data_AF-A0A661IJ54-F1
#
_entry.id   AF-A0A661IJ54-F1
#
_cell.length_a   1.000
_cell.length_b   1.000
_cell.length_c   1.000
_cell.angle_alpha   90.00
_cell.angle_beta   90.00
_cell.angle_gamma   90.00
#
_symmetry.space_group_name_H-M   'P 1'
#
loop_
_entity.id
_entity.type
_entity.pdbx_description
1 polymer ?
#
loop_
_entity_poly.entity_id
_entity_poly.type
_entity_poly.pdbx_seq_one_letter_code
_entity_poly.pdbx_strand_id
1 'polypeptide(L)' 'MEDLIVTIDGPAGAGKSTVARILAKRLGCRYLDSGATYRVAALLVQRRGVDPQDDGALARLCEEVQ' A
#
# COMPACT_ATOMS: atom_id res chain seq x y z
N MET A 1 -4.26 24.11 -12.69
CA MET A 1 -5.16 23.46 -11.73
C MET A 1 -4.31 22.45 -10.98
N GLU A 2 -4.36 22.45 -9.66
CA GLU A 2 -3.69 21.43 -8.85
C GLU A 2 -4.44 20.10 -8.97
N ASP A 3 -3.70 18.99 -8.91
CA ASP A 3 -4.28 17.65 -8.91
C ASP A 3 -5.06 17.41 -7.60
N LEU A 4 -6.28 16.88 -7.69
CA LEU A 4 -7.08 16.53 -6.52
C LEU A 4 -6.54 15.26 -5.85
N ILE A 5 -6.14 15.38 -4.58
CA ILE A 5 -5.68 14.25 -3.74
C ILE A 5 -6.67 14.03 -2.60
N VAL A 6 -7.11 12.79 -2.41
CA VAL A 6 -8.04 12.40 -1.34
C VAL A 6 -7.44 11.24 -0.56
N THR A 7 -7.27 11.41 0.76
CA THR A 7 -6.84 10.35 1.68
C THR A 7 -8.04 9.76 2.41
N ILE A 8 -8.04 8.43 2.64
CA ILE A 8 -9.12 7.72 3.33
C ILE A 8 -8.50 6.77 4.35
N ASP A 9 -8.53 7.18 5.61
CA ASP A 9 -7.91 6.49 6.74
C ASP A 9 -8.95 5.94 7.73
N GLY A 10 -8.53 5.00 8.58
CA GLY A 10 -9.39 4.33 9.56
C GLY A 10 -8.96 2.88 9.83
N PRO A 11 -9.61 2.17 10.77
CA PRO A 11 -9.17 0.84 11.21
C PRO A 11 -9.35 -0.24 10.13
N ALA A 12 -8.69 -1.39 10.33
CA ALA A 12 -8.92 -2.57 9.49
C ALA A 12 -10.41 -2.98 9.52
N GLY A 13 -10.93 -3.44 8.38
CA GLY A 13 -12.35 -3.83 8.27
C GLY A 13 -13.36 -2.69 8.08
N ALA A 14 -12.96 -1.41 8.20
CA ALA A 14 -13.87 -0.27 8.05
C ALA A 14 -14.37 0.01 6.60
N GLY A 15 -14.05 -0.85 5.63
CA GLY A 15 -14.50 -0.69 4.24
C GLY A 15 -13.75 0.38 3.41
N LYS A 16 -12.63 0.91 3.91
CA LYS A 16 -11.84 1.98 3.26
C LYS A 16 -11.53 1.73 1.79
N SER A 17 -10.96 0.57 1.47
CA SER A 17 -10.59 0.22 0.09
C SER A 17 -11.82 0.16 -0.84
N THR A 18 -12.98 -0.25 -0.32
CA THR A 18 -14.24 -0.28 -1.07
C THR A 18 -14.73 1.13 -1.35
N VAL A 19 -14.81 1.97 -0.32
CA VAL A 19 -15.27 3.37 -0.43
C VAL A 19 -14.33 4.17 -1.32
N ALA A 20 -13.02 4.05 -1.14
CA ALA A 20 -12.00 4.74 -1.92
C ALA A 20 -12.09 4.42 -3.42
N ARG A 21 -12.30 3.14 -3.76
CA ARG A 21 -12.45 2.71 -5.15
C ARG A 21 -13.73 3.23 -5.80
N ILE A 22 -14.84 3.22 -5.05
CA ILE A 22 -16.12 3.78 -5.52
C ILE A 22 -16.00 5.29 -5.74
N LEU A 23 -15.37 6.00 -4.79
CA LEU A 23 -15.18 7.45 -4.85
C LEU A 23 -14.28 7.83 -6.04
N ALA A 24 -13.14 7.16 -6.21
CA ALA A 24 -12.22 7.40 -7.31
C ALA A 24 -12.92 7.23 -8.67
N LYS A 25 -13.74 6.17 -8.83
CA LYS A 25 -14.53 5.96 -10.06
C LYS A 25 -15.54 7.11 -10.30
N ARG A 26 -16.18 7.63 -9.26
CA ARG A 26 -17.15 8.74 -9.37
C ARG A 26 -16.50 10.07 -9.71
N LEU A 27 -15.29 10.31 -9.20
CA LEU A 27 -14.54 11.56 -9.41
C LEU A 27 -13.62 11.52 -10.63
N GLY A 28 -13.48 10.38 -11.30
CA GLY A 28 -12.50 10.20 -12.38
C GLY A 28 -11.05 10.20 -11.89
N CYS A 29 -10.82 9.94 -10.60
CA CYS A 29 -9.50 9.88 -10.00
C CYS A 29 -8.86 8.49 -10.16
N ARG A 30 -7.52 8.45 -10.13
CA ARG A 30 -6.78 7.20 -9.92
C ARG A 30 -6.98 6.71 -8.49
N TYR A 31 -7.03 5.39 -8.31
CA TYR A 31 -7.11 4.74 -7.01
C TYR A 31 -5.75 4.12 -6.63
N LEU A 32 -5.31 4.36 -5.39
CA LEU A 32 -4.10 3.79 -4.83
C LEU A 32 -4.44 3.02 -3.54
N ASP A 33 -4.10 1.74 -3.46
CA ASP A 33 -4.23 0.91 -2.25
C ASP A 33 -2.86 0.83 -1.54
N SER A 34 -2.61 1.74 -0.59
CA SER A 34 -1.37 1.74 0.19
C SER A 34 -1.18 0.43 0.96
N GLY A 35 -2.26 -0.21 1.41
CA GLY A 35 -2.19 -1.47 2.13
C GLY A 35 -1.75 -2.64 1.24
N ALA A 36 -2.01 -2.59 -0.06
CA ALA A 36 -1.54 -3.62 -0.99
C ALA A 36 -0.01 -3.62 -1.09
N THR A 37 0.61 -2.44 -1.14
CA THR A 37 2.08 -2.28 -1.18
C THR A 37 2.74 -2.96 0.02
N TYR A 38 2.28 -2.67 1.24
CA TYR A 38 2.81 -3.29 2.45
C TYR A 38 2.60 -4.81 2.49
N ARG A 39 1.45 -5.31 2.02
CA ARG A 39 1.19 -6.76 1.94
C ARG A 39 2.11 -7.46 0.94
N VAL A 40 2.42 -6.83 -0.19
CA VAL A 40 3.37 -7.37 -1.17
C VAL A 40 4.79 -7.40 -0.60
N ALA A 41 5.21 -6.33 0.09
CA ALA A 41 6.50 -6.31 0.76
C ALA A 41 6.63 -7.43 1.81
N ALA A 42 5.63 -7.60 2.68
CA ALA A 42 5.61 -8.68 3.67
C ALA A 42 5.64 -10.09 3.02
N LEU A 43 4.91 -10.28 1.92
CA LEU A 43 4.94 -11.54 1.15
C LEU A 43 6.35 -11.80 0.58
N LEU A 44 7.04 -10.77 0.11
CA LEU A 44 8.39 -10.88 -0.42
C LEU A 44 9.40 -11.26 0.67
N VAL A 45 9.31 -10.63 1.85
CA VAL A 45 10.09 -10.97 3.04
C VAL A 45 9.93 -12.46 3.38
N GLN A 46 8.68 -12.92 3.46
CA GLN A 46 8.37 -14.32 3.74
C GLN A 46 8.95 -15.27 2.67
N ARG A 47 8.80 -14.93 1.39
CA ARG A 47 9.28 -15.77 0.27
C ARG A 47 10.80 -15.86 0.19
N ARG A 48 11.50 -14.81 0.59
CA ARG A 48 12.97 -14.75 0.56
C ARG A 48 13.64 -15.14 1.87
N GLY A 49 12.86 -15.49 2.90
CA GLY A 49 13.38 -15.89 4.20
C GLY A 49 14.16 -14.78 4.91
N VAL A 50 13.81 -13.52 4.65
CA VAL A 50 14.42 -12.36 5.34
C VAL A 50 13.85 -12.27 6.75
N ASP A 51 14.70 -11.98 7.74
CA ASP A 51 14.26 -11.73 9.11
C ASP A 51 13.43 -10.44 9.15
N PRO A 52 12.14 -10.48 9.57
CA PRO A 52 11.31 -9.28 9.69
C PRO A 52 11.76 -8.32 10.80
N GLN A 53 12.75 -8.68 11.63
CA GLN A 53 13.35 -7.80 12.64
C GLN A 53 14.68 -7.18 12.20
N ASP A 54 15.20 -7.52 11.00
CA ASP A 54 16.41 -6.90 10.45
C ASP A 54 16.04 -5.76 9.51
N ASP A 55 15.93 -4.55 10.06
CA ASP A 55 15.63 -3.32 9.31
C ASP A 55 16.57 -3.09 8.12
N GLY A 56 17.85 -3.48 8.24
CA GLY A 56 18.83 -3.32 7.17
C GLY A 56 18.57 -4.28 6.01
N ALA A 57 18.20 -5.52 6.30
CA ALA A 57 17.80 -6.49 5.28
C ALA A 57 16.47 -6.13 4.63
N LEU A 58 15.51 -5.59 5.40
CA LEU A 58 14.25 -5.08 4.88
C LEU A 58 14.46 -3.90 3.93
N ALA A 59 15.34 -2.95 4.27
CA ALA A 59 15.66 -1.80 3.42
C ALA A 59 16.25 -2.24 2.07
N ARG A 60 17.28 -3.10 2.10
CA ARG A 60 17.88 -3.67 0.88
C ARG A 60 16.86 -4.40 0.02
N LEU A 61 15.98 -5.19 0.66
CA LEU A 61 14.94 -5.92 -0.06
C LEU A 61 13.98 -4.98 -0.79
N CYS A 62 13.60 -3.86 -0.18
CA CYS A 62 12.74 -2.85 -0.79
C CYS A 62 13.44 -2.14 -1.96
N GLU A 63 14.72 -1.79 -1.83
CA GLU A 63 15.50 -1.14 -2.91
C GLU A 63 15.60 -2.01 -4.17
N GLU A 64 15.67 -3.33 -4.02
CA GLU A 64 15.75 -4.26 -5.15
C GLU A 64 14.45 -4.37 -5.98
N VAL A 65 13.29 -3.96 -5.43
CA VAL A 65 11.98 -4.05 -6.09
C VAL A 65 11.40 -2.70 -6.50
N GLN A 66 12.13 -1.60 -6.31
CA GLN A 66 11.79 -0.26 -6.83
C GLN A 66 12.32 -0.04 -8.24
#